data_AF-A0A965PDI8-F1
#
_entry.id   AF-A0A965PDI8-F1
#
_cell.length_a   1.000
_cell.length_b   1.000
_cell.length_c   1.000
_cell.angle_alpha   90.00
_cell.angle_beta   90.00
_cell.angle_gamma   90.00
#
_symmetry.space_group_name_H-M   'P 1'
#
loop_
_entity.id
_entity.type
_entity.pdbx_description
1 polymer ?
#
loop_
_entity_poly.entity_id
_entity_poly.type
_entity_poly.pdbx_seq_one_letter_code
_entity_poly.pdbx_strand_id
1 'polypeptide(L)' 'MSVVLKFKKEVNTLRSAVNGEIFLDVKNPKLYKKVRRYYQNEGIIFSEDPLDNYDILIECIAQDLETVGVL' A
#
# COMPACT_ATOMS: atom_id res chain seq x y z
N MET A 1 -11.71 6.80 -3.99
CA MET A 1 -10.61 7.83 -3.89
C MET A 1 -9.33 7.13 -4.34
N SER A 2 -8.20 7.81 -4.54
CA SER A 2 -6.91 7.11 -4.75
C SER A 2 -6.15 7.03 -3.43
N VAL A 3 -5.40 5.94 -3.16
CA VAL A 3 -4.55 5.82 -1.96
C VAL A 3 -3.63 7.03 -1.81
N VAL A 4 -3.14 7.57 -2.93
CA VAL A 4 -2.25 8.73 -3.00
C VAL A 4 -2.93 9.99 -2.46
N LEU A 5 -4.22 10.16 -2.73
CA LEU A 5 -5.00 11.31 -2.24
C LEU A 5 -5.32 11.20 -0.74
N LYS A 6 -5.49 9.98 -0.23
CA LYS A 6 -5.80 9.73 1.18
C LYS A 6 -4.56 9.77 2.07
N PHE A 7 -3.42 9.34 1.55
CA PHE A 7 -2.14 9.23 2.26
C PHE A 7 -1.08 10.16 1.66
N LYS A 8 -1.48 11.39 1.28
CA LYS A 8 -0.62 12.37 0.59
C LYS A 8 0.72 12.63 1.29
N LYS A 9 0.75 12.63 2.61
CA LYS A 9 1.97 12.90 3.40
C LYS A 9 2.91 11.70 3.41
N GLU A 10 2.37 10.52 3.13
CA GLU A 10 3.05 9.23 3.21
C GLU A 10 3.36 8.64 1.83
N VAL A 11 3.06 9.34 0.73
CA VAL A 11 3.30 8.89 -0.65
C VAL A 11 4.75 8.46 -0.87
N ASN A 12 5.72 9.22 -0.37
CA ASN A 12 7.14 8.85 -0.48
C ASN A 12 7.44 7.52 0.21
N THR A 13 6.85 7.26 1.38
CA THR A 13 6.99 5.99 2.10
C THR A 13 6.36 4.84 1.32
N LEU A 14 5.19 5.07 0.70
CA LEU A 14 4.52 4.08 -0.13
C LEU A 14 5.34 3.74 -1.38
N ARG A 15 5.95 4.75 -2.01
CA ARG A 15 6.85 4.55 -3.16
C ARG A 15 8.10 3.77 -2.78
N SER A 16 8.77 4.13 -1.69
CA SER A 16 9.92 3.35 -1.19
C SER A 16 9.55 1.91 -0.86
N ALA A 17 8.32 1.66 -0.39
CA ALA A 17 7.85 0.29 -0.15
C ALA A 17 7.62 -0.50 -1.46
N VAL A 18 7.00 0.13 -2.46
CA VAL A 18 6.81 -0.48 -3.80
C VAL A 18 8.14 -0.74 -4.50
N ASN A 19 9.11 0.15 -4.36
CA ASN A 19 10.46 -0.03 -4.92
C ASN A 19 11.28 -1.12 -4.20
N GLY A 20 10.78 -1.70 -3.11
CA GLY A 20 11.51 -2.68 -2.30
C GLY A 20 12.64 -2.08 -1.45
N GLU A 21 12.68 -0.74 -1.29
CA GLU A 21 13.67 -0.06 -0.44
C GLU A 21 13.37 -0.28 1.05
N ILE A 22 12.08 -0.39 1.39
CA ILE A 22 11.62 -0.64 2.76
C ILE A 22 10.50 -1.69 2.79
N PHE A 23 10.39 -2.40 3.91
CA PHE A 23 9.19 -3.16 4.23
C PHE A 23 8.20 -2.26 4.97
N LEU A 24 7.01 -2.05 4.41
CA LEU A 24 6.04 -1.07 4.91
C LEU A 24 5.52 -1.43 6.31
N ASP A 25 5.33 -2.72 6.57
CA ASP A 25 4.87 -3.29 7.82
C ASP A 25 5.95 -3.23 8.92
N VAL A 26 7.23 -3.37 8.57
CA VAL A 26 8.36 -3.25 9.49
C VAL A 26 8.66 -1.77 9.80
N LYS A 27 8.77 -0.94 8.76
CA LYS A 27 9.18 0.47 8.90
C LYS A 27 8.04 1.33 9.45
N ASN A 28 6.81 1.12 8.95
CA ASN A 28 5.64 1.92 9.29
C ASN A 28 4.41 1.02 9.57
N PRO A 29 4.41 0.20 10.64
CA PRO A 29 3.32 -0.75 10.94
C PRO A 29 1.94 -0.09 11.10
N LYS A 30 1.89 1.17 11.57
CA LYS A 30 0.65 1.95 11.67
C LYS A 30 0.10 2.35 10.31
N LEU A 31 0.98 2.69 9.35
CA LEU A 31 0.59 3.05 7.99
C LEU A 31 0.11 1.81 7.25
N TYR A 32 0.87 0.70 7.33
CA TYR A 32 0.49 -0.59 6.78
C TYR A 32 -0.95 -0.99 7.15
N LYS A 33 -1.29 -0.96 8.45
CA LYS A 33 -2.66 -1.26 8.93
C LYS A 33 -3.73 -0.35 8.33
N LYS A 34 -3.43 0.95 8.16
CA LYS A 34 -4.38 1.91 7.59
C LYS A 34 -4.58 1.71 6.09
N VAL A 35 -3.50 1.45 5.35
CA VAL A 35 -3.54 1.26 3.89
C VAL A 35 -4.20 -0.06 3.55
N ARG A 36 -3.88 -1.14 4.28
CA ARG A 36 -4.59 -2.42 4.17
C ARG A 36 -6.08 -2.27 4.40
N ARG A 37 -6.49 -1.60 5.49
CA ARG A 37 -7.91 -1.33 5.76
C ARG A 37 -8.56 -0.46 4.68
N TYR A 38 -7.82 0.46 4.09
CA TYR A 38 -8.32 1.26 2.97
C TYR A 38 -8.67 0.37 1.79
N TYR A 39 -7.76 -0.50 1.33
CA TYR A 39 -8.04 -1.40 0.22
C TYR A 39 -9.13 -2.43 0.54
N GLN A 40 -9.19 -2.93 1.77
CA GLN A 40 -10.33 -3.76 2.22
C GLN A 40 -11.67 -3.04 2.07
N ASN A 41 -11.73 -1.75 2.41
CA ASN A 41 -12.95 -0.96 2.27
C ASN A 41 -13.29 -0.64 0.81
N GLU A 42 -12.30 -0.60 -0.09
CA GLU A 42 -12.51 -0.46 -1.54
C GLU A 42 -12.88 -1.81 -2.21
N GLY A 43 -12.91 -2.91 -1.46
CA GLY A 43 -13.35 -4.24 -1.92
C GLY A 43 -12.22 -5.22 -2.24
N ILE A 44 -10.96 -4.88 -1.97
CA ILE A 44 -9.83 -5.80 -2.14
C ILE A 44 -9.92 -6.92 -1.10
N ILE A 45 -9.91 -8.16 -1.58
CA ILE A 45 -9.91 -9.36 -0.77
C ILE A 45 -8.46 -9.77 -0.54
N PHE A 46 -8.06 -9.76 0.73
CA PHE A 46 -6.79 -10.28 1.19
C PHE A 46 -6.92 -11.79 1.43
N SER A 47 -5.84 -12.54 1.20
CA SER A 47 -5.81 -13.99 1.43
C SER A 47 -5.76 -14.33 2.93
N GLU A 48 -5.91 -15.63 3.24
CA GLU A 48 -5.75 -16.15 4.60
C GLU A 48 -4.28 -16.26 5.02
N ASP A 49 -3.33 -16.24 4.07
CA ASP A 49 -1.90 -16.23 4.35
C ASP A 49 -1.39 -14.79 4.58
N PRO A 50 -0.80 -14.49 5.75
CA PRO A 50 -0.21 -13.18 6.02
C PRO A 50 0.89 -12.76 5.05
N LEU A 51 1.61 -13.69 4.41
CA LEU A 51 2.69 -13.39 3.47
C LEU A 51 2.14 -12.86 2.16
N ASP A 52 1.21 -13.59 1.53
CA ASP A 52 0.52 -13.16 0.31
C ASP A 52 -0.15 -11.79 0.48
N ASN A 53 -0.64 -11.50 1.69
CA ASN A 53 -1.30 -10.24 1.99
C ASN A 53 -0.39 -9.02 1.87
N TYR A 54 0.91 -9.19 2.12
CA TYR A 54 1.86 -8.11 1.91
C TYR A 54 2.03 -7.84 0.41
N ASP A 55 2.21 -8.88 -0.38
CA ASP A 55 2.42 -8.78 -1.83
C ASP A 55 1.20 -8.16 -2.52
N ILE A 56 -0.01 -8.65 -2.21
CA ILE A 56 -1.27 -8.06 -2.70
C ILE A 56 -1.36 -6.57 -2.36
N LEU A 57 -0.95 -6.18 -1.15
CA LEU A 57 -0.98 -4.78 -0.74
C LEU A 57 -0.01 -3.93 -1.57
N ILE A 58 1.22 -4.40 -1.77
CA ILE A 58 2.23 -3.69 -2.54
C ILE A 58 1.81 -3.54 -3.99
N GLU A 59 1.26 -4.58 -4.61
CA GLU A 59 0.71 -4.51 -5.98
C GLU A 59 -0.40 -3.46 -6.09
N CYS A 60 -1.36 -3.44 -5.15
CA CYS A 60 -2.42 -2.45 -5.13
C CYS A 60 -1.88 -1.00 -5.03
N ILE A 61 -0.87 -0.79 -4.18
CA ILE A 61 -0.22 0.51 -4.03
C ILE A 61 0.52 0.89 -5.30
N ALA A 62 1.27 -0.03 -5.91
CA ALA A 62 2.01 0.19 -7.14
C ALA A 62 1.07 0.64 -8.27
N GLN A 63 -0.03 -0.11 -8.48
CA GLN A 63 -1.03 0.20 -9.50
C GLN A 63 -1.63 1.60 -9.30
N ASP A 64 -1.95 1.98 -8.06
CA ASP A 64 -2.47 3.32 -7.76
C ASP A 64 -1.42 4.42 -8.00
N LEU A 65 -0.16 4.18 -7.66
CA LEU A 65 0.93 5.13 -7.88
C LEU A 65 1.21 5.33 -9.38
N GLU A 66 1.20 4.25 -10.17
CA GLU A 66 1.32 4.30 -11.64
C GLU A 66 0.15 5.05 -12.27
N THR A 67 -1.08 4.76 -11.84
CA THR A 67 -2.30 5.39 -12.36
C THR A 67 -2.29 6.91 -12.14
N VAL A 68 -1.69 7.37 -11.04
CA VAL A 68 -1.55 8.81 -10.72
C VAL A 68 -0.28 9.43 -11.33
N GLY A 69 0.62 8.63 -11.93
CA GLY A 69 1.86 9.10 -12.56
C GLY A 69 2.94 9.52 -11.57
N VAL A 70 2.99 8.86 -10.40
CA VAL A 70 3.94 9.17 -9.31
C VAL A 70 4.90 8.03 -8.98
N LEU A 71 4.74 6.86 -9.60
CA LEU A 71 5.72 5.78 -9.58
C LEU A 71 6.84 6.06 -10.58
#